data_AF-A0A1V4YQW0-F1
#
_entry.id   AF-A0A1V4YQW0-F1
#
_cell.length_a   1.000
_cell.length_b   1.000
_cell.length_c   1.000
_cell.angle_alpha   90.00
_cell.angle_beta   90.00
_cell.angle_gamma   90.00
#
_symmetry.space_group_name_H-M   'P 1'
#
loop_
_entity.id
_entity.type
_entity.pdbx_description
1 polymer ?
#
loop_
_entity_poly.entity_id
_entity_poly.type
_entity_poly.pdbx_seq_one_letter_code
_entity_poly.pdbx_strand_id
1 'polypeptide(L)'
;MKHFEFHQKGDLMKSNRKSNLYTNTSAQVGIGTLIIFIAMVLVAAVAAAVLIQTSGTLQQKAQSTGKQATQEVSSNLIVKGIEGVRAKTSSTNMSSNIDLLKLKVGLNVGSSPVDVNQVVISITDGTTTNNLIYANNDKTYGYAMKDFSTSATAATNLEKLFTSTQATPGDNPKYYFTVDKIRDEDSSFSQGKPVMNTGDLATFYVSTVSGSDTAFTYIGDTNVAGSQKDSGLDVGPRTSVSIVITPESGVTTMADFLTPSSYGTKETVVLYP
;
A
#
# COMPACT_ATOMS: atom_id res chain seq x y z
N MET A 1 -49.95 -106.49 61.54
CA MET A 1 -49.66 -107.61 60.64
C MET A 1 -49.61 -107.04 59.23
N LYS A 2 -48.44 -107.15 58.57
CA LYS A 2 -48.10 -106.96 57.12
C LYS A 2 -48.90 -105.97 56.25
N HIS A 3 -48.20 -105.04 55.61
CA HIS A 3 -47.97 -104.96 54.15
C HIS A 3 -47.21 -103.64 53.85
N PHE A 4 -45.88 -103.66 53.69
CA PHE A 4 -45.13 -103.74 52.43
C PHE A 4 -45.59 -102.76 51.34
N GLU A 5 -44.80 -101.71 51.11
CA GLU A 5 -44.57 -101.19 49.77
C GLU A 5 -43.15 -100.60 49.66
N PHE A 6 -42.50 -100.96 48.55
CA PHE A 6 -41.12 -100.75 48.15
C PHE A 6 -41.02 -99.50 47.26
N HIS A 7 -39.80 -98.97 47.12
CA HIS A 7 -39.20 -98.22 45.98
C HIS A 7 -38.49 -96.94 46.47
N GLN A 8 -37.33 -96.52 45.98
CA GLN A 8 -36.26 -97.10 45.14
C GLN A 8 -35.12 -96.07 45.21
N LYS A 9 -33.87 -96.53 45.25
CA LYS A 9 -32.66 -95.69 45.19
C LYS A 9 -32.66 -94.80 43.94
N GLY A 10 -32.18 -93.57 44.08
CA GLY A 10 -31.83 -92.69 42.96
C GLY A 10 -30.60 -91.86 43.30
N ASP A 11 -29.42 -92.47 43.16
CA ASP A 11 -28.14 -91.77 43.05
C ASP A 11 -28.08 -91.13 41.65
N LEU A 12 -27.99 -89.80 41.57
CA LEU A 12 -27.97 -89.07 40.30
C LEU A 12 -26.74 -88.15 40.26
N MET A 13 -25.74 -88.65 39.54
CA MET A 13 -24.51 -87.97 39.13
C MET A 13 -24.79 -86.59 38.51
N LYS A 14 -24.08 -85.56 39.00
CA LYS A 14 -23.98 -84.24 38.35
C LYS A 14 -23.35 -84.38 36.96
N SER A 15 -24.17 -84.30 35.92
CA SER A 15 -23.73 -84.17 34.52
C SER A 15 -23.15 -82.78 34.29
N ASN A 16 -21.83 -82.69 34.22
CA ASN A 16 -21.10 -81.47 33.86
C ASN A 16 -21.13 -81.35 32.32
N ARG A 17 -22.21 -80.80 31.75
CA ARG A 17 -22.29 -80.53 30.31
C ARG A 17 -21.34 -79.37 29.98
N LYS A 18 -20.12 -79.70 29.54
CA LYS A 18 -19.28 -78.73 28.84
C LYS A 18 -19.97 -78.40 27.52
N SER A 19 -20.60 -77.23 27.43
CA SER A 19 -21.04 -76.68 26.15
C SER A 19 -19.81 -76.44 25.29
N ASN A 20 -19.59 -77.28 24.28
CA ASN A 20 -18.58 -77.01 23.25
C ASN A 20 -19.08 -75.81 22.45
N LEU A 21 -18.63 -74.61 22.84
CA LEU A 21 -18.71 -73.41 22.00
C LEU A 21 -17.88 -73.70 20.76
N TYR A 22 -18.53 -74.00 19.64
CA TYR A 22 -17.86 -74.01 18.34
C TYR A 22 -17.37 -72.59 18.08
N THR A 23 -16.06 -72.37 18.23
CA THR A 23 -15.42 -71.13 17.86
C THR A 23 -15.54 -70.99 16.35
N ASN A 24 -16.50 -70.19 15.88
CA ASN A 24 -16.59 -69.77 14.48
C ASN A 24 -15.48 -68.76 14.19
N THR A 25 -14.23 -69.22 14.27
CA THR A 25 -13.02 -68.44 14.07
C THR A 25 -13.05 -67.76 12.70
N SER A 26 -13.61 -68.40 11.68
CA SER A 26 -13.78 -67.81 10.35
C SER A 26 -14.74 -66.62 10.31
N ALA A 27 -15.86 -66.67 11.04
CA ALA A 27 -16.80 -65.56 11.14
C ALA A 27 -16.21 -64.40 11.97
N GLN A 28 -15.45 -64.72 13.02
CA GLN A 28 -14.71 -63.74 13.82
C GLN A 28 -13.62 -63.03 13.02
N VAL A 29 -12.88 -63.76 12.18
CA VAL A 29 -11.88 -63.18 11.27
C VAL A 29 -12.55 -62.27 10.23
N GLY A 30 -13.69 -62.67 9.67
CA GLY A 30 -14.44 -61.86 8.70
C GLY A 30 -15.01 -60.55 9.28
N ILE A 31 -15.44 -60.56 10.54
CA ILE A 31 -15.85 -59.32 11.24
C ILE A 31 -14.62 -58.43 11.48
N GLY A 32 -13.48 -59.02 11.84
CA GLY A 32 -12.21 -58.29 12.02
C GLY A 32 -11.73 -57.59 10.74
N THR A 33 -11.84 -58.25 9.58
CA THR A 33 -11.46 -57.63 8.29
C THR A 33 -12.39 -56.50 7.89
N LEU A 34 -13.71 -56.63 8.13
CA LEU A 34 -14.68 -55.55 7.89
C LEU A 34 -14.42 -54.31 8.75
N ILE A 35 -14.07 -54.49 10.03
CA ILE A 35 -13.74 -53.38 10.93
C ILE A 35 -12.50 -52.62 10.43
N ILE A 36 -11.45 -53.35 10.05
CA ILE A 36 -10.21 -52.74 9.53
C ILE A 36 -10.49 -52.03 8.20
N PHE A 37 -11.33 -52.61 7.34
CA PHE A 37 -11.70 -52.00 6.08
C PHE A 37 -12.39 -50.65 6.27
N ILE A 38 -13.39 -50.58 7.15
CA ILE A 38 -14.08 -49.32 7.47
C ILE A 38 -13.11 -48.32 8.09
N ALA A 39 -12.26 -48.75 9.02
CA ALA A 39 -11.27 -47.89 9.66
C ALA A 39 -10.29 -47.29 8.63
N MET A 40 -9.77 -48.09 7.70
CA MET A 40 -8.85 -47.64 6.65
C MET A 40 -9.52 -46.62 5.73
N VAL A 41 -10.78 -46.83 5.34
CA VAL A 41 -11.54 -45.89 4.51
C VAL A 41 -11.73 -44.55 5.22
N LEU A 42 -12.03 -44.55 6.53
CA LEU A 42 -12.18 -43.31 7.29
C LEU A 42 -10.86 -42.54 7.42
N VAL A 43 -9.75 -43.24 7.70
CA VAL A 43 -8.42 -42.61 7.75
C VAL A 43 -8.03 -42.04 6.39
N ALA A 44 -8.28 -42.78 5.30
CA ALA A 44 -8.05 -42.31 3.94
C ALA A 44 -8.89 -41.08 3.59
N ALA A 45 -10.16 -41.03 4.01
CA ALA A 45 -11.05 -39.89 3.79
C ALA A 45 -10.54 -38.62 4.50
N VAL A 46 -10.11 -38.74 5.77
CA VAL A 46 -9.52 -37.61 6.52
C VAL A 46 -8.21 -37.16 5.88
N ALA A 47 -7.34 -38.10 5.51
CA ALA A 47 -6.08 -37.78 4.83
C ALA A 47 -6.30 -37.05 3.50
N ALA A 48 -7.26 -37.51 2.69
CA ALA A 48 -7.64 -36.86 1.43
C ALA A 48 -8.22 -35.46 1.66
N ALA A 49 -9.09 -35.29 2.65
CA ALA A 49 -9.66 -33.99 3.00
C ALA A 49 -8.57 -32.98 3.38
N VAL A 50 -7.60 -33.37 4.22
CA VAL A 50 -6.47 -32.53 4.60
C VAL A 50 -5.58 -32.20 3.40
N LEU A 51 -5.33 -33.18 2.52
CA LEU A 51 -4.53 -32.98 1.31
C LEU A 51 -5.19 -32.00 0.34
N ILE A 52 -6.50 -32.08 0.16
CA ILE A 52 -7.27 -31.14 -0.67
C ILE A 52 -7.26 -29.74 -0.03
N GLN A 53 -7.51 -29.65 1.28
CA GLN A 53 -7.53 -28.38 1.98
C GLN A 53 -6.17 -27.66 1.90
N THR A 54 -5.08 -28.38 2.18
CA THR A 54 -3.72 -27.83 2.09
C THR A 54 -3.35 -27.45 0.66
N SER A 55 -3.72 -28.25 -0.33
CA SER A 55 -3.51 -27.91 -1.75
C SER A 55 -4.30 -26.65 -2.13
N GLY A 56 -5.54 -26.52 -1.65
CA GLY A 56 -6.39 -25.36 -1.91
C GLY A 56 -5.82 -24.07 -1.31
N THR A 57 -5.38 -24.10 -0.05
CA THR A 57 -4.76 -22.92 0.58
C THR A 57 -3.45 -22.53 -0.10
N LEU A 58 -2.62 -23.50 -0.49
CA LEU A 58 -1.39 -23.26 -1.23
C LEU A 58 -1.68 -22.64 -2.61
N GLN A 59 -2.71 -23.10 -3.33
CA GLN A 59 -3.10 -22.52 -4.62
C GLN A 59 -3.58 -21.07 -4.49
N GLN A 60 -4.45 -20.78 -3.52
CA GLN A 60 -4.90 -19.41 -3.25
C GLN A 60 -3.73 -18.50 -2.89
N LYS A 61 -2.81 -18.98 -2.05
CA LYS A 61 -1.61 -18.23 -1.68
C LYS A 61 -0.70 -18.01 -2.89
N ALA A 62 -0.48 -19.02 -3.72
CA ALA A 62 0.34 -18.92 -4.92
C ALA A 62 -0.22 -17.91 -5.92
N GLN A 63 -1.54 -17.89 -6.13
CA GLN A 63 -2.20 -16.91 -6.99
C GLN A 63 -2.07 -15.48 -6.43
N SER A 64 -2.30 -15.30 -5.13
CA SER A 64 -2.16 -13.99 -4.48
C SER A 64 -0.73 -13.47 -4.58
N THR A 65 0.26 -14.30 -4.24
CA THR A 65 1.68 -13.93 -4.33
C THR A 65 2.09 -13.64 -5.77
N GLY A 66 1.63 -14.43 -6.74
CA GLY A 66 1.91 -14.17 -8.16
C GLY A 66 1.35 -12.82 -8.64
N LYS A 67 0.13 -12.47 -8.18
CA LYS A 67 -0.51 -11.19 -8.51
C LYS A 67 0.24 -10.00 -7.89
N GLN A 68 0.60 -10.11 -6.60
CA GLN A 68 1.39 -9.09 -5.90
C GLN A 68 2.79 -8.93 -6.53
N ALA A 69 3.49 -10.03 -6.82
CA ALA A 69 4.80 -9.98 -7.48
C ALA A 69 4.75 -9.31 -8.86
N THR A 70 3.67 -9.53 -9.63
CA THR A 70 3.47 -8.86 -10.91
C THR A 70 3.20 -7.36 -10.73
N GLN A 71 2.44 -6.98 -9.69
CA GLN A 71 2.19 -5.56 -9.36
C GLN A 71 3.48 -4.85 -8.97
N GLU A 72 4.32 -5.48 -8.13
CA GLU A 72 5.59 -4.90 -7.67
C GLU A 72 6.58 -4.58 -8.80
N VAL A 73 6.54 -5.33 -9.90
CA VAL A 73 7.46 -5.10 -11.03
C VAL A 73 6.85 -4.30 -12.18
N SER A 74 5.52 -4.10 -12.19
CA SER A 74 4.81 -3.44 -13.31
C SER A 74 4.46 -1.99 -13.03
N SER A 75 4.23 -1.59 -11.78
CA SER A 75 3.94 -0.21 -11.41
C SER A 75 5.20 0.65 -11.50
N ASN A 76 5.35 1.37 -12.62
CA ASN A 76 6.50 2.24 -12.86
C ASN A 76 6.02 3.68 -13.08
N LEU A 77 6.17 4.50 -12.04
CA LEU A 77 6.04 5.95 -12.17
C LEU A 77 7.29 6.46 -12.89
N ILE A 78 7.12 7.43 -13.79
CA ILE A 78 8.25 8.05 -14.48
C ILE A 78 8.13 9.56 -14.38
N VAL A 79 9.20 10.18 -13.88
CA VAL A 79 9.37 11.62 -13.94
C VAL A 79 9.82 11.99 -15.34
N LYS A 80 8.97 12.75 -16.06
CA LYS A 80 9.19 13.22 -17.44
C LYS A 80 9.81 14.61 -17.52
N GLY A 81 9.99 15.27 -16.39
CA GLY A 81 10.55 16.61 -16.32
C GLY A 81 10.28 17.26 -14.98
N ILE A 82 11.20 18.13 -14.57
CA ILE A 82 11.09 18.91 -13.34
C ILE A 82 11.31 20.38 -13.68
N GLU A 83 10.34 21.19 -13.30
CA GLU A 83 10.39 22.65 -13.42
C GLU A 83 10.38 23.28 -12.03
N GLY A 84 11.33 24.18 -11.79
CA GLY A 84 11.35 25.01 -10.60
C GLY A 84 10.68 26.36 -10.86
N VAL A 85 9.93 26.86 -9.89
CA VAL A 85 9.28 28.18 -9.91
C VAL A 85 9.76 28.98 -8.72
N ARG A 86 10.21 30.20 -8.98
CA ARG A 86 10.63 31.16 -7.95
C ARG A 86 9.47 32.04 -7.53
N ALA A 87 9.37 32.32 -6.24
CA ALA A 87 8.40 33.26 -5.71
C ALA A 87 8.74 34.68 -6.17
N LYS A 88 7.73 35.54 -6.22
CA LYS A 88 7.87 36.93 -6.66
C LYS A 88 6.87 37.85 -5.97
N THR A 89 7.22 39.12 -5.88
CA THR A 89 6.30 40.21 -5.52
C THR A 89 6.01 41.09 -6.73
N SER A 90 6.95 41.16 -7.67
CA SER A 90 6.81 41.82 -8.97
C SER A 90 7.67 41.09 -10.01
N SER A 91 7.54 41.45 -11.30
CA SER A 91 8.37 40.86 -12.37
C SER A 91 9.88 41.12 -12.22
N THR A 92 10.28 42.05 -11.36
CA THR A 92 11.69 42.41 -11.11
C THR A 92 12.16 42.02 -9.71
N ASN A 93 11.25 41.63 -8.82
CA ASN A 93 11.57 41.23 -7.46
C ASN A 93 11.13 39.77 -7.25
N MET A 94 12.13 38.89 -7.33
CA MET A 94 11.99 37.44 -7.32
C MET A 94 12.90 36.83 -6.27
N SER A 95 12.53 35.66 -5.77
CA SER A 95 13.38 34.87 -4.90
C SER A 95 14.71 34.50 -5.58
N SER A 96 15.74 34.37 -4.74
CA SER A 96 17.03 33.81 -5.15
C SER A 96 17.02 32.28 -5.20
N ASN A 97 16.01 31.65 -4.59
CA ASN A 97 15.83 30.22 -4.50
C ASN A 97 14.64 29.76 -5.36
N ILE A 98 14.51 28.45 -5.52
CA ILE A 98 13.31 27.82 -6.09
C ILE A 98 12.35 27.52 -4.95
N ASP A 99 11.13 28.04 -5.03
CA ASP A 99 10.11 27.93 -3.98
C ASP A 99 9.07 26.84 -4.26
N LEU A 100 8.96 26.39 -5.51
CA LEU A 100 8.07 25.32 -5.92
C LEU A 100 8.75 24.46 -6.98
N LEU A 101 8.71 23.15 -6.78
CA LEU A 101 9.05 22.15 -7.79
C LEU A 101 7.77 21.54 -8.36
N LYS A 102 7.68 21.56 -9.70
CA LYS A 102 6.64 20.91 -10.49
C LYS A 102 7.23 19.68 -11.14
N LEU A 103 6.87 18.51 -10.65
CA LEU A 103 7.32 17.24 -11.21
C LEU A 103 6.25 16.71 -12.15
N LYS A 104 6.55 16.58 -13.43
CA LYS A 104 5.65 15.96 -14.41
C LYS A 104 5.82 14.46 -14.32
N VAL A 105 4.85 13.77 -13.71
CA VAL A 105 4.89 12.33 -13.47
C VAL A 105 3.82 11.65 -14.31
N GLY A 106 4.18 10.57 -14.98
CA GLY A 106 3.22 9.72 -15.69
C GLY A 106 3.50 8.24 -15.45
N LEU A 107 2.55 7.40 -15.81
CA LEU A 107 2.75 5.95 -15.84
C LEU A 107 3.10 5.49 -17.26
N ASN A 108 3.95 4.49 -17.33
CA ASN A 108 4.22 3.80 -18.59
C ASN A 108 3.04 2.93 -19.02
N VAL A 109 3.00 2.61 -20.32
CA VAL A 109 2.01 1.68 -20.86
C VAL A 109 2.24 0.29 -20.27
N GLY A 110 1.16 -0.34 -19.79
CA GLY A 110 1.21 -1.66 -19.17
C GLY A 110 1.55 -1.63 -17.68
N SER A 111 1.68 -0.44 -17.08
CA SER A 111 1.78 -0.31 -15.63
C SER A 111 0.43 -0.54 -14.96
N SER A 112 0.47 -1.20 -13.80
CA SER A 112 -0.68 -1.28 -12.91
C SER A 112 -1.02 0.12 -12.38
N PRO A 113 -2.31 0.42 -12.12
CA PRO A 113 -2.70 1.71 -11.54
C PRO A 113 -2.00 1.97 -10.21
N VAL A 114 -1.66 3.23 -9.96
CA VAL A 114 -0.99 3.68 -8.73
C VAL A 114 -1.93 4.63 -7.99
N ASP A 115 -2.18 4.34 -6.71
CA ASP A 115 -2.86 5.28 -5.82
C ASP A 115 -1.84 6.30 -5.29
N VAL A 116 -1.97 7.55 -5.74
CA VAL A 116 -1.08 8.64 -5.32
C VAL A 116 -1.27 8.98 -3.85
N ASN A 117 -2.40 8.63 -3.24
CA ASN A 117 -2.64 8.85 -1.81
C ASN A 117 -1.63 8.09 -0.93
N GLN A 118 -1.07 6.97 -1.41
CA GLN A 118 -0.08 6.17 -0.71
C GLN A 118 1.36 6.44 -1.18
N VAL A 119 1.56 7.33 -2.15
CA VAL A 119 2.89 7.71 -2.63
C VAL A 119 3.58 8.57 -1.58
N VAL A 120 4.85 8.27 -1.32
CA VAL A 120 5.75 9.08 -0.50
C VAL A 120 6.83 9.68 -1.39
N ILE A 121 7.01 10.99 -1.31
CA ILE A 121 8.09 11.72 -1.99
C ILE A 121 9.11 12.13 -0.94
N SER A 122 10.32 11.60 -1.02
CA SER A 122 11.45 12.06 -0.23
C SER A 122 12.27 13.02 -1.07
N ILE A 123 12.47 14.24 -0.58
CA ILE A 123 13.28 15.28 -1.24
C ILE A 123 14.38 15.74 -0.28
N THR A 124 15.58 15.93 -0.81
CA THR A 124 16.70 16.53 -0.08
C THR A 124 17.47 17.54 -0.92
N ASP A 125 17.90 18.62 -0.27
CA ASP A 125 18.81 19.65 -0.82
C ASP A 125 20.29 19.38 -0.44
N GLY A 126 20.57 18.20 0.12
CA GLY A 126 21.89 17.81 0.65
C GLY A 126 22.10 18.13 2.13
N THR A 127 21.23 18.94 2.75
CA THR A 127 21.31 19.31 4.17
C THR A 127 20.05 18.89 4.95
N THR A 128 18.88 19.20 4.41
CA THR A 128 17.58 18.85 4.96
C THR A 128 16.94 17.78 4.09
N THR A 129 16.17 16.90 4.71
CA THR A 129 15.34 15.90 4.02
C THR A 129 13.91 16.03 4.48
N ASN A 130 12.99 16.20 3.52
CA ASN A 130 11.55 16.19 3.78
C ASN A 130 10.94 14.93 3.18
N ASN A 131 10.14 14.24 3.99
CA ASN A 131 9.32 13.12 3.55
C ASN A 131 7.88 13.62 3.43
N LEU A 132 7.41 13.70 2.18
CA LEU A 132 6.13 14.29 1.83
C LEU A 132 5.12 13.20 1.52
N ILE A 133 3.93 13.34 2.08
CA ILE A 133 2.78 12.50 1.78
C ILE A 133 1.73 13.29 1.00
N TYR A 134 0.85 12.59 0.30
CA TYR A 134 -0.21 13.28 -0.43
C TYR A 134 -1.12 14.07 0.52
N ALA A 135 -1.55 15.25 0.10
CA ALA A 135 -2.31 16.17 0.95
C ALA A 135 -3.62 15.59 1.50
N ASN A 136 -4.27 14.62 0.83
CA ASN A 136 -5.46 13.94 1.36
C ASN A 136 -5.15 12.74 2.26
N ASN A 137 -3.87 12.39 2.47
CA ASN A 137 -3.51 11.22 3.26
C ASN A 137 -3.75 11.51 4.75
N ASP A 138 -4.76 10.86 5.31
CA ASP A 138 -5.13 10.94 6.72
C ASP A 138 -4.52 9.82 7.58
N LYS A 139 -3.83 8.84 6.97
CA LYS A 139 -3.34 7.64 7.64
C LYS A 139 -2.05 7.88 8.41
N THR A 140 -1.19 8.77 7.91
CA THR A 140 0.12 9.01 8.50
C THR A 140 0.05 9.85 9.77
N TYR A 141 -0.73 10.93 9.76
CA TYR A 141 -0.83 11.87 10.88
C TYR A 141 -2.19 11.88 11.59
N GLY A 142 -3.15 11.07 11.13
CA GLY A 142 -4.52 11.00 11.66
C GLY A 142 -5.48 12.03 11.07
N TYR A 143 -5.01 12.91 10.19
CA TYR A 143 -5.78 13.91 9.45
C TYR A 143 -5.04 14.26 8.15
N ALA A 144 -5.80 14.73 7.16
CA ALA A 144 -5.28 15.29 5.93
C ALA A 144 -4.60 16.65 6.16
N MET A 145 -3.93 17.17 5.13
CA MET A 145 -3.36 18.51 5.10
C MET A 145 -4.42 19.57 5.45
N LYS A 146 -4.03 20.57 6.24
CA LYS A 146 -4.91 21.64 6.69
C LYS A 146 -5.48 22.40 5.51
N ASP A 147 -6.80 22.58 5.52
CA ASP A 147 -7.58 23.26 4.48
C ASP A 147 -7.56 22.57 3.11
N PHE A 148 -7.13 21.30 3.04
CA PHE A 148 -7.31 20.50 1.85
C PHE A 148 -8.81 20.27 1.57
N SER A 149 -9.19 20.33 0.30
CA SER A 149 -10.55 20.04 -0.16
C SER A 149 -10.54 19.03 -1.30
N THR A 150 -11.28 17.94 -1.13
CA THR A 150 -11.46 16.88 -2.13
C THR A 150 -12.33 17.31 -3.32
N SER A 151 -13.08 18.41 -3.17
CA SER A 151 -14.00 18.95 -4.19
C SER A 151 -13.51 20.26 -4.80
N ALA A 152 -12.46 20.87 -4.25
CA ALA A 152 -11.87 22.09 -4.81
C ALA A 152 -10.94 21.76 -5.98
N THR A 153 -10.53 22.82 -6.69
CA THR A 153 -9.51 22.70 -7.75
C THR A 153 -8.13 22.44 -7.15
N ALA A 154 -7.23 21.84 -7.94
CA ALA A 154 -5.85 21.63 -7.52
C ALA A 154 -5.15 22.95 -7.17
N ALA A 155 -5.47 24.05 -7.85
CA ALA A 155 -4.94 25.38 -7.56
C ALA A 155 -5.32 25.88 -6.15
N THR A 156 -6.55 25.61 -5.69
CA THR A 156 -6.98 25.94 -4.33
C THR A 156 -6.19 25.14 -3.29
N ASN A 157 -6.01 23.83 -3.52
CA ASN A 157 -5.22 22.99 -2.62
C ASN A 157 -3.73 23.38 -2.63
N LEU A 158 -3.20 23.81 -3.78
CA LEU A 158 -1.84 24.31 -3.91
C LEU A 158 -1.62 25.60 -3.12
N GLU A 159 -2.58 26.54 -3.13
CA GLU A 159 -2.52 27.73 -2.25
C GLU A 159 -2.41 27.31 -0.78
N LYS A 160 -3.24 26.35 -0.34
CA LYS A 160 -3.23 25.86 1.04
C LYS A 160 -1.98 25.06 1.39
N LEU A 161 -1.35 24.41 0.41
CA LEU A 161 -0.04 23.81 0.60
C LEU A 161 0.99 24.87 1.03
N PHE A 162 0.95 26.07 0.45
CA PHE A 162 1.90 27.13 0.79
C PHE A 162 1.58 27.86 2.09
N THR A 163 0.31 28.16 2.36
CA THR A 163 -0.06 29.15 3.39
C THR A 163 -0.51 28.55 4.72
N SER A 164 -1.06 27.34 4.70
CA SER A 164 -1.71 26.76 5.88
C SER A 164 -0.72 26.02 6.79
N THR A 165 -1.06 25.99 8.07
CA THR A 165 -0.30 25.34 9.13
C THR A 165 -1.25 24.63 10.10
N GLN A 166 -0.77 23.57 10.72
CA GLN A 166 -1.52 22.74 11.66
C GLN A 166 -0.65 22.39 12.86
N ALA A 167 -1.27 22.11 14.00
CA ALA A 167 -0.55 21.84 15.25
C ALA A 167 0.40 20.63 15.17
N THR A 168 0.04 19.65 14.35
CA THR A 168 0.88 18.49 14.01
C THR A 168 0.52 18.14 12.56
N PRO A 169 1.47 17.74 11.69
CA PRO A 169 2.92 17.72 11.90
C PRO A 169 3.57 19.12 11.89
N GLY A 170 2.88 20.16 11.43
CA GLY A 170 3.38 21.54 11.39
C GLY A 170 2.94 22.28 10.13
N ASP A 171 3.86 23.06 9.57
CA ASP A 171 3.64 23.80 8.33
C ASP A 171 3.48 22.85 7.12
N ASN A 172 2.44 23.08 6.32
CA ASN A 172 2.10 22.21 5.20
C ASN A 172 3.25 21.94 4.21
N PRO A 173 4.06 22.94 3.79
CA PRO A 173 5.16 22.75 2.83
C PRO A 173 6.19 21.68 3.21
N LYS A 174 6.34 21.39 4.50
CA LYS A 174 7.36 20.47 4.99
C LYS A 174 6.94 19.00 4.96
N TYR A 175 5.64 18.72 4.92
CA TYR A 175 5.10 17.38 5.15
C TYR A 175 4.18 16.87 4.05
N TYR A 176 3.64 17.76 3.21
CA TYR A 176 2.65 17.40 2.22
C TYR A 176 3.07 17.79 0.81
N PHE A 177 2.53 17.09 -0.18
CA PHE A 177 2.53 17.51 -1.58
C PHE A 177 1.11 17.49 -2.14
N THR A 178 0.86 18.29 -3.17
CA THR A 178 -0.43 18.31 -3.89
C THR A 178 -0.23 17.90 -5.34
N VAL A 179 -1.31 17.49 -6.01
CA VAL A 179 -1.22 16.99 -7.38
C VAL A 179 -2.31 17.60 -8.24
N ASP A 180 -1.94 17.96 -9.47
CA ASP A 180 -2.87 18.39 -10.51
C ASP A 180 -2.79 17.46 -11.71
N LYS A 181 -3.92 17.23 -12.36
CA LYS A 181 -3.98 16.38 -13.55
C LYS A 181 -3.70 17.20 -14.80
N ILE A 182 -2.82 16.69 -15.67
CA ILE A 182 -2.58 17.27 -17.00
C ILE A 182 -3.37 16.49 -18.05
N ARG A 183 -3.34 15.16 -17.97
CA ARG A 183 -4.04 14.27 -18.89
C ARG A 183 -4.61 13.10 -18.11
N ASP A 184 -5.92 12.93 -18.23
CA ASP A 184 -6.74 11.94 -17.53
C ASP A 184 -7.98 11.71 -18.40
N GLU A 185 -7.96 10.65 -19.21
CA GLU A 185 -8.99 10.38 -20.24
C GLU A 185 -10.23 9.70 -19.64
N ASP A 186 -10.03 8.83 -18.66
CA ASP A 186 -11.08 8.02 -18.05
C ASP A 186 -11.60 8.58 -16.72
N SER A 187 -11.12 9.75 -16.31
CA SER A 187 -11.52 10.43 -15.07
C SER A 187 -11.22 9.61 -13.82
N SER A 188 -10.17 8.77 -13.84
CA SER A 188 -9.76 8.03 -12.64
C SER A 188 -9.17 8.93 -11.56
N PHE A 189 -8.67 10.11 -11.94
CA PHE A 189 -8.02 11.05 -11.02
C PHE A 189 -8.99 12.13 -10.50
N SER A 190 -9.11 12.18 -9.17
CA SER A 190 -9.76 13.27 -8.43
C SER A 190 -8.94 13.65 -7.18
N GLN A 191 -9.15 14.84 -6.63
CA GLN A 191 -8.41 15.28 -5.42
C GLN A 191 -8.66 14.34 -4.22
N GLY A 192 -9.87 13.77 -4.09
CA GLY A 192 -10.20 12.82 -3.03
C GLY A 192 -9.80 11.37 -3.32
N LYS A 193 -9.72 10.97 -4.59
CA LYS A 193 -9.30 9.64 -5.05
C LYS A 193 -8.30 9.81 -6.19
N PRO A 194 -7.01 10.02 -5.87
CA PRO A 194 -6.00 10.38 -6.85
C PRO A 194 -5.38 9.11 -7.47
N VAL A 195 -6.17 8.31 -8.17
CA VAL A 195 -5.69 7.09 -8.84
C VAL A 195 -5.18 7.46 -10.23
N MET A 196 -3.93 7.12 -10.51
CA MET A 196 -3.32 7.28 -11.84
C MET A 196 -3.24 5.92 -12.54
N ASN A 197 -3.61 5.86 -13.81
CA ASN A 197 -3.56 4.67 -14.63
C ASN A 197 -2.70 4.86 -15.90
N THR A 198 -2.71 3.86 -16.78
CA THR A 198 -1.92 3.87 -18.01
C THR A 198 -2.38 4.99 -18.94
N GLY A 199 -1.48 5.93 -19.22
CA GLY A 199 -1.76 7.06 -20.11
C GLY A 199 -1.93 8.38 -19.37
N ASP A 200 -2.10 8.35 -18.05
CA ASP A 200 -2.23 9.56 -17.25
C ASP A 200 -0.92 10.34 -17.14
N LEU A 201 -1.07 11.64 -17.03
CA LEU A 201 0.00 12.57 -16.74
C LEU A 201 -0.48 13.55 -15.68
N ALA A 202 0.28 13.67 -14.60
CA ALA A 202 -0.03 14.58 -13.51
C ALA A 202 1.20 15.42 -13.15
N THR A 203 0.96 16.60 -12.58
CA THR A 203 2.00 17.44 -11.99
C THR A 203 1.96 17.27 -10.48
N PHE A 204 3.06 16.82 -9.88
CA PHE A 204 3.21 16.78 -8.44
C PHE A 204 3.86 18.09 -8.01
N TYR A 205 3.22 18.80 -7.08
CA TYR A 205 3.69 20.05 -6.54
C TYR A 205 4.35 19.83 -5.19
N VAL A 206 5.64 20.12 -5.13
CA VAL A 206 6.46 20.07 -3.92
C VAL A 206 6.90 21.50 -3.60
N SER A 207 6.51 21.99 -2.42
CA SER A 207 6.94 23.30 -1.96
C SER A 207 8.37 23.22 -1.43
N THR A 208 9.23 24.13 -1.91
CA THR A 208 10.62 24.27 -1.49
C THR A 208 10.91 25.69 -1.01
N VAL A 209 9.87 26.42 -0.59
CA VAL A 209 9.98 27.75 0.02
C VAL A 209 11.00 27.72 1.14
N SER A 210 12.03 28.57 1.03
CA SER A 210 13.01 28.75 2.09
C SER A 210 12.50 29.72 3.15
N GLY A 211 13.05 29.64 4.36
CA GLY A 211 12.72 30.58 5.44
C GLY A 211 12.98 32.05 5.09
N SER A 212 13.88 32.32 4.14
CA SER A 212 14.20 33.68 3.67
C SER A 212 13.21 34.24 2.66
N ASP A 213 12.37 33.39 2.07
CA ASP A 213 11.48 33.73 0.97
C ASP A 213 10.01 33.93 1.42
N THR A 214 9.71 33.81 2.71
CA THR A 214 8.33 33.79 3.24
C THR A 214 7.48 35.05 2.99
N ALA A 215 8.09 36.16 2.56
CA ALA A 215 7.43 37.44 2.35
C ALA A 215 6.94 37.69 0.90
N PHE A 216 7.24 36.81 -0.06
CA PHE A 216 6.79 36.98 -1.45
C PHE A 216 5.27 36.79 -1.58
N THR A 217 4.65 37.45 -2.57
CA THR A 217 3.19 37.47 -2.71
C THR A 217 2.66 36.48 -3.74
N TYR A 218 3.49 35.99 -4.65
CA TYR A 218 3.11 35.03 -5.68
C TYR A 218 4.14 33.90 -5.81
N ILE A 219 3.66 32.69 -6.07
CA ILE A 219 4.46 31.55 -6.55
C ILE A 219 3.81 31.04 -7.83
N GLY A 220 4.42 31.32 -8.98
CA GLY A 220 3.75 31.12 -10.28
C GLY A 220 2.52 32.02 -10.38
N ASP A 221 1.37 31.39 -10.67
CA ASP A 221 0.06 32.07 -10.73
C ASP A 221 -0.68 32.07 -9.38
N THR A 222 -0.11 31.43 -8.35
CA THR A 222 -0.76 31.30 -7.03
C THR A 222 -0.46 32.53 -6.18
N ASN A 223 -1.49 33.26 -5.76
CA ASN A 223 -1.36 34.37 -4.81
C ASN A 223 -1.31 33.82 -3.38
N VAL A 224 -0.16 33.98 -2.72
CA VAL A 224 0.10 33.54 -1.35
C VAL A 224 0.16 34.71 -0.36
N ALA A 225 0.01 35.95 -0.86
CA ALA A 225 -0.15 37.18 -0.08
C ALA A 225 0.90 37.36 1.05
N GLY A 226 2.16 36.97 0.82
CA GLY A 226 3.23 37.10 1.83
C GLY A 226 3.07 36.19 3.05
N SER A 227 2.28 35.12 2.90
CA SER A 227 1.93 34.19 3.99
C SER A 227 2.44 32.76 3.76
N GLN A 228 3.34 32.57 2.78
CA GLN A 228 3.93 31.27 2.49
C GLN A 228 4.79 30.78 3.67
N LYS A 229 4.73 29.48 3.96
CA LYS A 229 5.42 28.84 5.08
C LYS A 229 6.74 28.23 4.63
N ASP A 230 7.68 28.18 5.57
CA ASP A 230 8.99 27.58 5.34
C ASP A 230 8.87 26.06 5.22
N SER A 231 9.45 25.50 4.15
CA SER A 231 9.57 24.05 3.97
C SER A 231 10.78 23.48 4.72
N GLY A 232 11.75 24.33 5.09
CA GLY A 232 13.06 23.94 5.61
C GLY A 232 14.06 23.50 4.54
N LEU A 233 13.65 23.50 3.27
CA LEU A 233 14.52 23.25 2.11
C LEU A 233 15.04 24.57 1.55
N ASP A 234 16.27 24.58 1.08
CA ASP A 234 16.89 25.74 0.44
C ASP A 234 17.46 25.37 -0.94
N VAL A 235 16.67 25.61 -1.98
CA VAL A 235 17.02 25.26 -3.37
C VAL A 235 17.59 26.48 -4.11
N GLY A 236 18.73 26.96 -3.61
CA GLY A 236 19.52 28.01 -4.24
C GLY A 236 20.30 27.55 -5.48
N PRO A 237 21.03 28.46 -6.16
CA PRO A 237 21.88 28.13 -7.30
C PRO A 237 23.02 27.18 -6.92
N ARG A 238 23.34 26.20 -7.79
CA ARG A 238 24.34 25.15 -7.57
C ARG A 238 24.06 24.21 -6.39
N THR A 239 22.79 24.06 -6.01
CA THR A 239 22.34 23.10 -5.02
C THR A 239 22.05 21.75 -5.68
N SER A 240 22.57 20.67 -5.07
CA SER A 240 22.27 19.30 -5.49
C SER A 240 20.96 18.88 -4.86
N VAL A 241 19.98 18.52 -5.68
CA VAL A 241 18.66 18.07 -5.20
C VAL A 241 18.46 16.63 -5.64
N SER A 242 18.04 15.79 -4.70
CA SER A 242 17.64 14.41 -4.95
C SER A 242 16.19 14.22 -4.54
N ILE A 243 15.41 13.62 -5.44
CA ILE A 243 14.00 13.31 -5.22
C ILE A 243 13.76 11.84 -5.45
N VAL A 244 13.18 11.17 -4.47
CA VAL A 244 12.83 9.76 -4.48
C VAL A 244 11.32 9.63 -4.34
N ILE A 245 10.65 9.08 -5.35
CA ILE A 245 9.21 8.83 -5.36
C ILE A 245 8.98 7.34 -5.14
N THR A 246 8.33 6.99 -4.03
CA THR A 246 8.04 5.61 -3.66
C THR A 246 6.52 5.37 -3.68
N PRO A 247 6.00 4.55 -4.60
CA PRO A 247 4.60 4.11 -4.58
C PRO A 247 4.37 3.03 -3.51
N GLU A 248 3.10 2.70 -3.23
CA GLU A 248 2.72 1.61 -2.30
C GLU A 248 3.23 0.23 -2.78
N SER A 249 3.18 0.02 -4.09
CA SER A 249 3.63 -1.18 -4.77
C SER A 249 4.20 -0.76 -6.11
N GLY A 250 5.37 -1.29 -6.47
CA GLY A 250 6.08 -0.90 -7.68
C GLY A 250 7.53 -0.53 -7.47
N VAL A 251 8.10 0.04 -8.53
CA VAL A 251 9.49 0.48 -8.55
C VAL A 251 9.58 1.93 -8.07
N THR A 252 10.49 2.17 -7.12
CA THR A 252 10.86 3.52 -6.70
C THR A 252 11.55 4.27 -7.83
N THR A 253 11.14 5.52 -8.07
CA THR A 253 11.73 6.40 -9.07
C THR A 253 12.62 7.43 -8.40
N MET A 254 13.81 7.66 -8.93
CA MET A 254 14.73 8.68 -8.44
C MET A 254 15.03 9.71 -9.53
N ALA A 255 15.06 10.98 -9.16
CA ALA A 255 15.47 12.09 -10.00
C ALA A 255 16.48 12.96 -9.25
N ASP A 256 17.71 12.98 -9.74
CA ASP A 256 18.79 13.81 -9.21
C ASP A 256 19.14 14.89 -10.22
N PHE A 257 19.32 16.12 -9.74
CA PHE A 257 19.77 17.23 -10.55
C PHE A 257 20.58 18.23 -9.73
N LEU A 258 21.42 18.99 -10.44
CA LEU A 258 22.15 20.13 -9.89
C LEU A 258 21.53 21.39 -10.47
N THR A 259 21.11 22.31 -9.61
CA THR A 259 20.55 23.59 -10.07
C THR A 259 21.63 24.42 -10.77
N PRO A 260 21.28 25.24 -11.78
CA PRO A 260 22.25 26.06 -12.51
C PRO A 260 22.98 27.07 -11.62
N SER A 261 24.07 27.64 -12.13
CA SER A 261 24.86 28.65 -11.42
C SER A 261 24.13 29.97 -11.19
N SER A 262 23.05 30.22 -11.93
CA SER A 262 22.15 31.35 -11.73
C SER A 262 20.79 31.03 -12.33
N TYR A 263 19.73 31.50 -11.69
CA TYR A 263 18.36 31.45 -12.22
C TYR A 263 18.01 32.65 -13.13
N GLY A 264 18.92 33.63 -13.24
CA GLY A 264 18.72 34.82 -14.06
C GLY A 264 17.47 35.60 -13.69
N THR A 265 16.73 36.08 -14.69
CA THR A 265 15.47 36.84 -14.53
C THR A 265 14.21 36.00 -14.79
N LYS A 266 14.35 34.69 -15.03
CA LYS A 266 13.23 33.82 -15.34
C LYS A 266 12.54 33.32 -14.08
N GLU A 267 11.21 33.35 -14.07
CA GLU A 267 10.42 32.77 -12.99
C GLU A 267 10.51 31.26 -12.95
N THR A 268 10.36 30.65 -14.13
CA THR A 268 10.38 29.21 -14.29
C THR A 268 11.73 28.78 -14.87
N VAL A 269 12.34 27.80 -14.21
CA VAL A 269 13.63 27.22 -14.57
C VAL A 269 13.41 25.74 -14.82
N VAL A 270 13.85 25.24 -15.97
CA VAL A 270 13.84 23.80 -16.25
C VAL A 270 15.06 23.18 -15.55
N LEU A 271 14.82 22.21 -14.68
CA LEU A 271 15.84 21.63 -13.80
C LEU A 271 16.18 20.18 -14.16
N TYR A 272 15.21 19.45 -14.72
CA TYR A 272 15.37 18.08 -15.18
C TYR A 272 14.66 17.90 -16.53
N PRO A 273 15.31 17.26 -17.52
CA PRO A 273 14.75 17.03 -18.85
C PRO A 273 13.53 16.11 -18.87
#